data_AF-A0A239IRL1-F1
#
_entry.id   AF-A0A239IRL1-F1
#
_cell.length_a   1.000
_cell.length_b   1.000
_cell.length_c   1.000
_cell.angle_alpha   90.00
_cell.angle_beta   90.00
_cell.angle_gamma   90.00
#
_symmetry.space_group_name_H-M   'P 1'
#
loop_
_entity.id
_entity.type
_entity.pdbx_description
1 polymer ?
#
loop_
_entity_poly.entity_id
_entity_poly.type
_entity_poly.pdbx_seq_one_letter_code
_entity_poly.pdbx_strand_id
1 'polypeptide(L)'
;MSMTMEDLLPAARELELYGDPEDEFYGEPEFEYGSAASPAAEIRLMEHLAAMAAQTESEAEAEAFFGALPALAARLAPAAARWVPELTKRAVQLGRQLWNSPAAKPYVQALPHVVRRTTADVAGRYSRGAPVSLDLVTRRFAHHASRALRDPHRRRRVVQRARRADQAWIADARRRARQANGMGPGRPPAVPGGSIVVNGQRWCRC
;
A
#
# COMPACT_ATOMS: atom_id res chain seq x y z
N MET A 1 16.25 59.87 -10.91
CA MET A 1 16.70 58.67 -10.19
C MET A 1 15.54 57.68 -10.21
N SER A 2 15.57 56.73 -11.15
CA SER A 2 14.50 55.75 -11.35
C SER A 2 14.81 54.51 -10.52
N MET A 3 13.96 54.19 -9.54
CA MET A 3 14.00 52.90 -8.84
C MET A 3 13.30 51.86 -9.71
N THR A 4 14.01 50.81 -10.10
CA THR A 4 13.49 49.64 -10.81
C THR A 4 12.77 48.69 -9.85
N MET A 5 11.65 48.11 -10.29
CA MET A 5 10.80 47.20 -9.51
C MET A 5 11.42 45.80 -9.31
N GLU A 6 12.68 45.61 -9.71
CA GLU A 6 13.42 44.35 -9.65
C GLU A 6 14.37 44.24 -8.43
N ASP A 7 14.55 45.31 -7.66
CA ASP A 7 15.46 45.34 -6.49
C ASP A 7 14.76 45.08 -5.13
N LEU A 8 13.47 44.72 -5.14
CA LEU A 8 12.63 44.68 -3.93
C LEU A 8 12.28 43.29 -3.40
N LEU A 9 12.97 42.22 -3.79
CA LEU A 9 12.77 40.92 -3.13
C LEU A 9 14.09 40.21 -2.81
N PRO A 10 14.66 40.45 -1.61
CA PRO A 10 15.72 39.60 -1.09
C PRO A 10 15.19 38.19 -0.81
N ALA A 11 16.09 37.23 -1.03
CA ALA A 11 15.92 35.81 -0.80
C ALA A 11 15.47 35.47 0.63
N ALA A 12 14.17 35.40 0.88
CA ALA A 12 13.63 34.70 2.04
C ALA A 12 13.33 33.23 1.64
N ARG A 13 14.41 32.48 1.37
CA ARG A 13 14.36 31.01 1.36
C ARG A 13 14.57 30.51 2.79
N GLU A 14 13.79 31.04 3.73
CA GLU A 14 13.62 30.43 5.04
C GLU A 14 12.69 29.24 4.86
N LEU A 15 13.31 28.10 4.53
CA LEU A 15 12.66 26.81 4.51
C LEU A 15 12.43 26.45 5.98
N GLU A 16 11.38 27.03 6.58
CA GLU A 16 10.88 26.61 7.88
C GLU A 16 10.48 25.14 7.77
N LEU A 17 11.45 24.28 8.04
CA LEU A 17 11.31 22.84 8.23
C LEU A 17 10.63 22.64 9.59
N TYR A 18 9.38 23.11 9.70
CA TYR A 18 8.46 22.64 10.75
C TYR A 18 8.23 21.16 10.49
N GLY A 19 9.12 20.33 11.05
CA GLY A 19 8.89 18.92 11.25
C GLY A 19 7.67 18.80 12.14
N ASP A 20 6.52 18.53 11.54
CA ASP A 20 5.31 18.18 12.27
C ASP A 20 5.61 16.94 13.13
N PRO A 21 5.60 17.06 14.47
CA PRO A 21 5.93 15.95 15.37
C PRO A 21 4.90 14.80 15.27
N GLU A 22 3.77 14.97 14.58
CA GLU A 22 2.78 13.90 14.39
C GLU A 22 3.22 12.78 13.41
N ASP A 23 4.37 12.90 12.77
CA ASP A 23 4.95 11.86 11.91
C ASP A 23 5.99 10.97 12.61
N GLU A 24 6.21 11.15 13.91
CA GLU A 24 7.06 10.26 14.74
C GLU A 24 6.37 8.97 15.20
N PHE A 25 5.12 8.72 14.78
CA PHE A 25 4.48 7.42 15.00
C PHE A 25 4.86 6.41 13.90
N TYR A 26 6.15 6.11 13.82
CA TYR A 26 6.72 4.90 13.21
C TYR A 26 7.55 4.15 14.27
N GLY A 27 6.97 3.91 15.44
CA GLY A 27 7.39 2.75 16.22
C GLY A 27 7.04 1.52 15.41
N GLU A 28 8.03 0.93 14.74
CA GLU A 28 7.94 -0.39 14.11
C GLU A 28 7.37 -1.33 15.18
N PRO A 29 6.11 -1.77 15.07
CA PRO A 29 5.61 -2.70 16.04
C PRO A 29 6.26 -4.04 15.71
N GLU A 30 7.19 -4.50 16.56
CA GLU A 30 7.81 -5.82 16.48
C GLU A 30 6.75 -6.90 16.72
N PHE A 31 5.97 -7.20 15.69
CA PHE A 31 5.06 -8.33 15.65
C PHE A 31 5.76 -9.48 14.92
N GLU A 32 6.37 -10.38 15.68
CA GLU A 32 6.86 -11.66 15.17
C GLU A 32 5.68 -12.64 15.12
N TYR A 33 5.04 -12.78 13.96
CA TYR A 33 4.04 -13.83 13.70
C TYR A 33 4.45 -14.63 12.46
N GLY A 34 4.61 -15.94 12.65
CA GLY A 34 5.26 -16.87 11.72
C GLY A 34 4.70 -16.86 10.30
N SER A 35 5.60 -16.83 9.32
CA SER A 35 5.37 -17.13 7.90
C SER A 35 4.25 -16.33 7.21
N ALA A 36 3.99 -15.09 7.64
CA ALA A 36 3.26 -14.09 6.86
C ALA A 36 4.26 -13.18 6.14
N ALA A 37 3.91 -12.67 4.95
CA ALA A 37 4.74 -11.70 4.25
C ALA A 37 5.14 -10.55 5.19
N SER A 38 6.40 -10.09 5.11
CA SER A 38 6.88 -9.04 6.03
C SER A 38 5.97 -7.81 5.97
N PRO A 39 5.76 -7.08 7.08
CA PRO A 39 4.93 -5.87 7.07
C PRO A 39 5.33 -4.88 5.96
N ALA A 40 6.63 -4.75 5.71
CA ALA A 40 7.18 -3.94 4.63
C ALA A 40 6.81 -4.46 3.22
N ALA A 41 6.63 -5.77 3.02
CA ALA A 41 6.17 -6.34 1.77
C ALA A 41 4.68 -6.05 1.53
N GLU A 42 3.83 -6.22 2.54
CA GLU A 42 2.39 -5.90 2.44
C GLU A 42 2.16 -4.41 2.18
N ILE A 43 2.90 -3.53 2.87
CA ILE A 43 2.86 -2.10 2.60
C ILE A 43 3.23 -1.80 1.15
N ARG A 44 4.35 -2.35 0.66
CA ARG A 44 4.79 -2.14 -0.73
C ARG A 44 3.78 -2.67 -1.75
N LEU A 45 3.14 -3.81 -1.47
CA LEU A 45 2.08 -4.35 -2.31
C LEU A 45 0.89 -3.40 -2.37
N MET A 46 0.43 -2.85 -1.23
CA MET A 46 -0.65 -1.86 -1.22
C MET A 46 -0.31 -0.62 -2.06
N GLU A 47 0.91 -0.07 -1.92
CA GLU A 47 1.36 1.08 -2.71
C GLU A 47 1.41 0.75 -4.22
N HIS A 48 1.88 -0.45 -4.56
CA HIS A 48 1.90 -0.94 -5.95
C HIS A 48 0.49 -1.06 -6.54
N LEU A 49 -0.48 -1.63 -5.80
CA LEU A 49 -1.87 -1.73 -6.26
C LEU A 49 -2.50 -0.35 -6.49
N ALA A 50 -2.23 0.63 -5.61
CA ALA A 50 -2.71 1.99 -5.81
C ALA A 50 -2.03 2.68 -7.01
N ALA A 51 -0.76 2.38 -7.29
CA ALA A 51 -0.08 2.85 -8.48
C ALA A 51 -0.69 2.25 -9.76
N MET A 52 -1.02 0.95 -9.76
CA MET A 52 -1.72 0.27 -10.85
C MET A 52 -3.12 0.87 -11.07
N ALA A 53 -3.87 1.11 -10.00
CA ALA A 53 -5.18 1.73 -10.07
C ALA A 53 -5.15 3.17 -10.64
N ALA A 54 -4.10 3.92 -10.33
CA ALA A 54 -3.91 5.25 -10.90
C ALA A 54 -3.57 5.22 -12.41
N GLN A 55 -3.08 4.09 -12.94
CA GLN A 55 -2.62 3.96 -14.32
C GLN A 55 -3.60 3.20 -15.22
N THR A 56 -4.49 2.37 -14.66
CA THR A 56 -5.48 1.64 -15.47
C THR A 56 -6.43 2.59 -16.19
N GLU A 57 -6.84 2.13 -17.37
CA GLU A 57 -7.83 2.76 -18.25
C GLU A 57 -9.27 2.37 -17.85
N SER A 58 -9.44 1.27 -17.09
CA SER A 58 -10.73 0.73 -16.70
C SER A 58 -11.08 1.08 -15.25
N GLU A 59 -12.27 1.65 -15.04
CA GLU A 59 -12.81 1.92 -13.71
C GLU A 59 -12.98 0.62 -12.91
N ALA A 60 -13.44 -0.45 -13.55
CA ALA A 60 -13.65 -1.76 -12.90
C ALA A 60 -12.32 -2.37 -12.40
N GLU A 61 -11.23 -2.22 -13.17
CA GLU A 61 -9.90 -2.64 -12.71
C GLU A 61 -9.42 -1.79 -11.52
N ALA A 62 -9.64 -0.47 -11.57
CA ALA A 62 -9.29 0.43 -10.48
C ALA A 62 -10.03 0.06 -9.19
N GLU A 63 -11.34 -0.21 -9.28
CA GLU A 63 -12.17 -0.63 -8.16
C GLU A 63 -11.71 -1.95 -7.54
N ALA A 64 -11.29 -2.92 -8.35
CA ALA A 64 -10.72 -4.18 -7.85
C ALA A 64 -9.48 -3.95 -6.98
N PHE A 65 -8.60 -3.04 -7.42
CA PHE A 65 -7.43 -2.64 -6.63
C PHE A 65 -7.82 -1.93 -5.33
N PHE A 66 -8.78 -1.00 -5.37
CA PHE A 66 -9.27 -0.31 -4.16
C PHE A 66 -9.87 -1.28 -3.15
N GLY A 67 -10.63 -2.26 -3.63
CA GLY A 67 -11.28 -3.26 -2.80
C GLY A 67 -10.30 -4.19 -2.07
N ALA A 68 -9.12 -4.41 -2.65
CA ALA A 68 -8.07 -5.25 -2.05
C ALA A 68 -7.33 -4.57 -0.88
N LEU A 69 -7.24 -3.23 -0.87
CA LEU A 69 -6.43 -2.50 0.11
C LEU A 69 -6.78 -2.81 1.57
N PRO A 70 -8.06 -2.84 2.00
CA PRO A 70 -8.39 -3.08 3.41
C PRO A 70 -8.06 -4.49 3.89
N ALA A 71 -8.15 -5.49 3.02
CA ALA A 71 -7.75 -6.85 3.36
C ALA A 71 -6.24 -6.95 3.62
N LEU A 72 -5.42 -6.30 2.78
CA LEU A 72 -3.97 -6.21 3.00
C LEU A 72 -3.65 -5.44 4.30
N ALA A 73 -4.34 -4.33 4.54
CA ALA A 73 -4.17 -3.59 5.80
C ALA A 73 -4.56 -4.41 7.04
N ALA A 74 -5.59 -5.26 6.94
CA ALA A 74 -5.99 -6.13 8.04
C ALA A 74 -4.96 -7.23 8.34
N ARG A 75 -4.12 -7.64 7.38
CA ARG A 75 -2.98 -8.53 7.65
C ARG A 75 -1.94 -7.86 8.56
N LEU A 76 -1.77 -6.54 8.43
CA LEU A 76 -0.90 -5.74 9.29
C LEU A 76 -1.51 -5.47 10.67
N ALA A 77 -2.84 -5.54 10.79
CA ALA A 77 -3.56 -5.29 12.03
C ALA A 77 -4.77 -6.22 12.15
N PRO A 78 -4.56 -7.51 12.50
CA PRO A 78 -5.60 -8.55 12.47
C PRO A 78 -6.83 -8.22 13.32
N ALA A 79 -6.65 -7.47 14.41
CA ALA A 79 -7.73 -6.96 15.25
C ALA A 79 -8.80 -6.18 14.46
N ALA A 80 -8.43 -5.57 13.33
CA ALA A 80 -9.35 -4.80 12.49
C ALA A 80 -10.11 -5.63 11.43
N ALA A 81 -9.87 -6.94 11.32
CA ALA A 81 -10.40 -7.78 10.25
C ALA A 81 -11.93 -7.71 10.10
N ARG A 82 -12.66 -7.60 11.21
CA ARG A 82 -14.14 -7.54 11.21
C ARG A 82 -14.72 -6.30 10.52
N TRP A 83 -13.93 -5.24 10.34
CA TRP A 83 -14.35 -4.00 9.66
C TRP A 83 -13.90 -3.89 8.22
N VAL A 84 -13.20 -4.90 7.69
CA VAL A 84 -12.75 -4.93 6.29
C VAL A 84 -13.90 -4.66 5.32
N PRO A 85 -15.11 -5.25 5.44
CA PRO A 85 -16.19 -4.98 4.50
C PRO A 85 -16.60 -3.49 4.44
N GLU A 86 -16.63 -2.81 5.59
CA GLU A 86 -16.96 -1.37 5.65
C GLU A 86 -15.82 -0.52 5.08
N LEU A 87 -14.57 -0.82 5.45
CA LEU A 87 -13.40 -0.14 4.91
C LEU A 87 -13.29 -0.32 3.38
N THR A 88 -13.65 -1.49 2.85
CA THR A 88 -13.70 -1.77 1.41
C THR A 88 -14.70 -0.86 0.70
N LYS A 89 -15.93 -0.73 1.23
CA LYS A 89 -16.93 0.20 0.68
C LYS A 89 -16.40 1.63 0.62
N ARG A 90 -15.77 2.11 1.70
CA ARG A 90 -15.22 3.48 1.78
C ARG A 90 -14.01 3.69 0.86
N ALA A 91 -13.12 2.71 0.78
CA ALA A 91 -11.96 2.74 -0.10
C ALA A 91 -12.37 2.79 -1.58
N VAL A 92 -13.33 1.94 -1.99
CA VAL A 92 -13.89 1.95 -3.36
C VAL A 92 -14.58 3.29 -3.64
N GLN A 93 -15.44 3.77 -2.74
CA GLN A 93 -16.15 5.04 -2.92
C GLN A 93 -15.18 6.23 -3.11
N LEU A 94 -14.18 6.37 -2.24
CA LEU A 94 -13.19 7.44 -2.34
C LEU A 94 -12.28 7.24 -3.56
N GLY A 95 -11.83 6.02 -3.82
CA GLY A 95 -10.97 5.71 -4.96
C GLY A 95 -11.65 6.03 -6.29
N ARG A 96 -12.93 5.69 -6.43
CA ARG A 96 -13.74 6.06 -7.59
C ARG A 96 -13.86 7.58 -7.77
N GLN A 97 -14.11 8.31 -6.68
CA GLN A 97 -14.16 9.79 -6.71
C GLN A 97 -12.83 10.41 -7.16
N LEU A 98 -11.70 9.91 -6.65
CA LEU A 98 -10.37 10.39 -7.03
C LEU A 98 -10.03 10.01 -8.48
N TRP A 99 -10.36 8.80 -8.90
CA TRP A 99 -10.04 8.27 -10.22
C TRP A 99 -10.82 8.96 -11.34
N ASN A 100 -12.11 9.24 -11.12
CA ASN A 100 -12.98 9.93 -12.09
C ASN A 100 -12.65 11.42 -12.28
N SER A 101 -11.75 12.00 -11.47
CA SER A 101 -11.32 13.38 -11.61
C SER A 101 -9.87 13.44 -12.12
N PRO A 102 -9.61 13.94 -13.33
CA PRO A 102 -8.24 14.00 -13.88
C PRO A 102 -7.26 14.77 -12.98
N ALA A 103 -7.73 15.83 -12.32
CA ALA A 103 -6.92 16.62 -11.40
C ALA A 103 -6.61 15.87 -10.08
N ALA A 104 -7.47 14.93 -9.67
CA ALA A 104 -7.33 14.18 -8.43
C ALA A 104 -6.80 12.75 -8.62
N LYS A 105 -6.75 12.24 -9.85
CA LYS A 105 -6.30 10.88 -10.19
C LYS A 105 -4.91 10.54 -9.61
N PRO A 106 -3.90 11.44 -9.60
CA PRO A 106 -2.62 11.16 -8.94
C PRO A 106 -2.73 10.87 -7.43
N TYR A 107 -3.80 11.33 -6.77
CA TYR A 107 -4.03 11.15 -5.33
C TYR A 107 -4.67 9.80 -4.98
N VAL A 108 -5.04 8.99 -5.97
CA VAL A 108 -5.35 7.57 -5.75
C VAL A 108 -4.20 6.87 -5.03
N GLN A 109 -2.95 7.27 -5.31
CA GLN A 109 -1.75 6.76 -4.64
C GLN A 109 -1.69 7.08 -3.13
N ALA A 110 -2.56 7.95 -2.59
CA ALA A 110 -2.65 8.22 -1.16
C ALA A 110 -3.58 7.26 -0.40
N LEU A 111 -4.42 6.48 -1.11
CA LEU A 111 -5.37 5.55 -0.49
C LEU A 111 -4.72 4.52 0.45
N PRO A 112 -3.58 3.88 0.12
CA PRO A 112 -2.93 2.93 1.02
C PRO A 112 -2.62 3.53 2.39
N HIS A 113 -2.16 4.78 2.42
CA HIS A 113 -1.88 5.51 3.66
C HIS A 113 -3.15 5.72 4.49
N VAL A 114 -4.24 6.19 3.86
CA VAL A 114 -5.54 6.42 4.52
C VAL A 114 -6.10 5.12 5.11
N VAL A 115 -6.11 4.04 4.30
CA VAL A 115 -6.60 2.73 4.73
C VAL A 115 -5.78 2.22 5.91
N ARG A 116 -4.44 2.21 5.79
CA ARG A 116 -3.56 1.73 6.88
C ARG A 116 -3.73 2.51 8.18
N ARG A 117 -3.75 3.85 8.11
CA ARG A 117 -3.92 4.70 9.31
C ARG A 117 -5.25 4.42 9.99
N THR A 118 -6.32 4.27 9.20
CA THR A 118 -7.66 3.93 9.71
C THR A 118 -7.67 2.55 10.35
N THR A 119 -7.14 1.52 9.66
CA THR A 119 -7.07 0.15 10.19
C THR A 119 -6.28 0.10 11.50
N ALA A 120 -5.15 0.80 11.59
CA ALA A 120 -4.33 0.87 12.80
C ALA A 120 -5.06 1.58 13.97
N ASP A 121 -5.76 2.70 13.72
CA ASP A 121 -6.55 3.39 14.76
C ASP A 121 -7.68 2.50 15.30
N VAL A 122 -8.41 1.85 14.38
CA VAL A 122 -9.50 0.91 14.69
C VAL A 122 -8.98 -0.28 15.50
N ALA A 123 -7.89 -0.90 15.05
CA ALA A 123 -7.25 -2.01 15.77
C ALA A 123 -6.78 -1.58 17.16
N GLY A 124 -6.07 -0.45 17.27
CA GLY A 124 -5.58 0.05 18.54
C GLY A 124 -6.70 0.38 19.53
N ARG A 125 -7.83 0.91 19.06
CA ARG A 125 -9.03 1.12 19.89
C ARG A 125 -9.63 -0.19 20.37
N TYR A 126 -9.78 -1.16 19.47
CA TYR A 126 -10.33 -2.46 19.80
C TYR A 126 -9.47 -3.21 20.82
N SER A 127 -8.15 -3.22 20.64
CA SER A 127 -7.21 -3.87 21.57
C SER A 127 -7.21 -3.24 22.97
N ARG A 128 -7.63 -1.97 23.10
CA ARG A 128 -7.83 -1.30 24.41
C ARG A 128 -9.22 -1.54 25.02
N GLY A 129 -10.04 -2.41 24.43
CA GLY A 129 -11.40 -2.66 24.88
C GLY A 129 -12.38 -1.52 24.61
N ALA A 130 -12.00 -0.51 23.82
CA ALA A 130 -12.90 0.57 23.47
C ALA A 130 -13.96 0.06 22.47
N PRO A 131 -15.24 0.45 22.63
CA PRO A 131 -16.27 0.10 21.66
C PRO A 131 -15.96 0.76 20.30
N VAL A 132 -16.02 -0.03 19.24
CA VAL A 132 -15.78 0.43 17.86
C VAL A 132 -16.98 0.09 16.98
N SER A 133 -17.72 1.13 16.61
CA SER A 133 -18.90 1.10 15.75
C SER A 133 -18.56 1.36 14.27
N LEU A 134 -19.46 1.02 13.34
CA LEU A 134 -19.29 1.29 11.91
C LEU A 134 -19.23 2.80 11.59
N ASP A 135 -20.02 3.60 12.31
CA ASP A 135 -20.00 5.07 12.20
C ASP A 135 -18.63 5.63 12.60
N LEU A 136 -18.03 5.12 13.68
CA LEU A 136 -16.68 5.51 14.08
C LEU A 136 -15.65 5.19 13.00
N VAL A 137 -15.69 3.98 12.42
CA VAL A 137 -14.78 3.58 11.33
C VAL A 137 -14.93 4.52 10.13
N THR A 138 -16.16 4.84 9.73
CA THR A 138 -16.46 5.75 8.63
C THR A 138 -15.92 7.16 8.91
N ARG A 139 -16.17 7.71 10.11
CA ARG A 139 -15.68 9.03 10.50
C ARG A 139 -14.14 9.07 10.54
N ARG A 140 -13.49 8.03 11.04
CA ARG A 140 -12.02 7.93 11.07
C ARG A 140 -11.43 7.84 9.68
N PHE A 141 -12.02 7.03 8.81
CA PHE A 141 -11.62 6.96 7.41
C PHE A 141 -11.73 8.33 6.73
N ALA A 142 -12.87 9.00 6.85
CA ALA A 142 -13.09 10.33 6.28
C ALA A 142 -12.12 11.37 6.85
N HIS A 143 -11.86 11.33 8.15
CA HIS A 143 -10.88 12.21 8.80
C HIS A 143 -9.48 12.00 8.22
N HIS A 144 -9.00 10.76 8.12
CA HIS A 144 -7.68 10.45 7.56
C HIS A 144 -7.59 10.81 6.06
N ALA A 145 -8.65 10.55 5.29
CA ALA A 145 -8.73 10.97 3.89
C ALA A 145 -8.62 12.50 3.77
N SER A 146 -9.38 13.24 4.58
CA SER A 146 -9.37 14.71 4.56
C SER A 146 -7.99 15.28 4.92
N ARG A 147 -7.33 14.75 5.97
CA ARG A 147 -5.98 15.18 6.36
C ARG A 147 -4.95 14.87 5.26
N ALA A 148 -5.06 13.72 4.60
CA ALA A 148 -4.14 13.34 3.53
C ALA A 148 -4.31 14.20 2.26
N LEU A 149 -5.54 14.63 1.95
CA LEU A 149 -5.86 15.30 0.69
C LEU A 149 -5.91 16.83 0.77
N ARG A 150 -6.22 17.41 1.95
CA ARG A 150 -6.42 18.86 2.13
C ARG A 150 -5.11 19.65 2.12
N ASP A 151 -4.05 19.11 2.71
CA ASP A 151 -2.75 19.78 2.80
C ASP A 151 -1.88 19.48 1.55
N PRO A 152 -1.52 20.48 0.73
CA PRO A 152 -0.73 20.28 -0.48
C PRO A 152 0.64 19.64 -0.22
N HIS A 153 1.29 19.96 0.89
CA HIS A 153 2.63 19.45 1.23
C HIS A 153 2.55 17.98 1.63
N ARG A 154 1.62 17.63 2.52
CA ARG A 154 1.36 16.23 2.89
C ARG A 154 0.95 15.41 1.69
N ARG A 155 0.06 15.93 0.86
CA ARG A 155 -0.42 15.26 -0.35
C ARG A 155 0.75 14.94 -1.29
N ARG A 156 1.64 15.91 -1.56
CA ARG A 156 2.85 15.68 -2.36
C ARG A 156 3.76 14.63 -1.72
N ARG A 157 3.99 14.71 -0.40
CA ARG A 157 4.86 13.78 0.33
C ARG A 157 4.32 12.35 0.32
N VAL A 158 3.03 12.16 0.55
CA VAL A 158 2.37 10.84 0.52
C VAL A 158 2.49 10.23 -0.88
N VAL A 159 2.19 10.99 -1.93
CA VAL A 159 2.33 10.52 -3.32
C VAL A 159 3.78 10.19 -3.66
N GLN A 160 4.75 11.03 -3.28
CA GLN A 160 6.16 10.75 -3.51
C GLN A 160 6.62 9.48 -2.80
N ARG A 161 6.17 9.25 -1.57
CA ARG A 161 6.45 8.02 -0.82
C ARG A 161 5.84 6.79 -1.50
N ALA A 162 4.59 6.88 -1.93
CA ALA A 162 3.91 5.80 -2.65
C ALA A 162 4.69 5.40 -3.92
N ARG A 163 5.13 6.37 -4.71
CA ARG A 163 5.97 6.14 -5.90
C ARG A 163 7.29 5.46 -5.59
N ARG A 164 7.98 5.87 -4.52
CA ARG A 164 9.25 5.22 -4.11
C ARG A 164 9.00 3.77 -3.68
N ALA A 165 7.92 3.51 -2.96
CA ALA A 165 7.54 2.17 -2.53
C ALA A 165 7.20 1.25 -3.71
N ASP A 166 6.46 1.77 -4.69
CA ASP A 166 6.14 1.09 -5.95
C ASP A 166 7.40 0.76 -6.77
N GLN A 167 8.30 1.73 -6.95
CA GLN A 167 9.58 1.52 -7.62
C GLN A 167 10.43 0.45 -6.91
N ALA A 168 10.44 0.46 -5.58
CA ALA A 168 11.15 -0.54 -4.79
C ALA A 168 10.52 -1.95 -4.93
N TRP A 169 9.20 -2.04 -5.04
CA TRP A 169 8.48 -3.28 -5.32
C TRP A 169 8.86 -3.86 -6.69
N ILE A 170 8.81 -3.03 -7.73
CA ILE A 170 9.17 -3.42 -9.10
C ILE A 170 10.64 -3.88 -9.18
N ALA A 171 11.54 -3.14 -8.52
CA ALA A 171 12.95 -3.52 -8.46
C ALA A 171 13.16 -4.87 -7.76
N ASP A 172 12.41 -5.13 -6.68
CA ASP A 172 12.48 -6.41 -5.97
C ASP A 172 11.93 -7.57 -6.80
N ALA A 173 10.78 -7.40 -7.44
CA ALA A 173 10.21 -8.38 -8.35
C ALA A 173 11.19 -8.73 -9.49
N ARG A 174 11.84 -7.73 -10.09
CA ARG A 174 12.87 -7.92 -11.12
C ARG A 174 14.09 -8.68 -10.59
N ARG A 175 14.56 -8.38 -9.38
CA ARG A 175 15.67 -9.13 -8.76
C ARG A 175 15.31 -10.60 -8.56
N ARG A 176 14.12 -10.89 -8.04
CA ARG A 176 13.63 -12.27 -7.85
C ARG A 176 13.53 -13.03 -9.18
N ALA A 177 13.00 -12.39 -10.22
CA ALA A 177 12.94 -12.98 -11.55
C ALA A 177 14.33 -13.28 -12.13
N ARG A 178 15.31 -12.39 -11.94
CA ARG A 178 16.70 -12.61 -12.36
C ARG A 178 17.37 -13.74 -11.57
N GLN A 179 17.11 -13.83 -10.26
CA GLN A 179 17.63 -14.92 -9.45
C GLN A 179 17.04 -16.27 -9.88
N ALA A 180 15.74 -16.33 -10.18
CA ALA A 180 15.09 -17.51 -10.71
C ALA A 180 15.65 -17.95 -12.08
N ASN A 181 15.99 -16.99 -12.96
CA ASN A 181 16.57 -17.28 -14.27
C ASN A 181 18.10 -17.55 -14.23
N GLY A 182 18.82 -16.92 -13.30
CA GLY A 182 20.27 -17.07 -13.10
C GLY A 182 20.64 -18.35 -12.35
N MET A 183 19.69 -18.93 -11.62
CA MET A 183 19.67 -20.34 -11.31
C MET A 183 19.33 -21.10 -12.62
N GLY A 184 20.23 -21.05 -13.60
CA GLY A 184 20.04 -21.59 -14.96
C GLY A 184 19.40 -22.97 -14.90
N PRO A 185 18.56 -23.34 -15.89
CA PRO A 185 17.49 -24.34 -15.77
C PRO A 185 17.98 -25.46 -14.89
N GLY A 186 17.60 -25.39 -13.60
CA GLY A 186 18.19 -26.26 -12.60
C GLY A 186 18.08 -27.65 -13.16
N ARG A 187 19.24 -28.29 -13.42
CA ARG A 187 19.30 -29.65 -13.96
C ARG A 187 18.20 -30.39 -13.20
N PRO A 188 17.11 -30.83 -13.87
CA PRO A 188 15.95 -31.35 -13.17
C PRO A 188 16.51 -32.35 -12.17
N PRO A 189 16.14 -32.27 -10.87
CA PRO A 189 16.71 -33.14 -9.85
C PRO A 189 16.68 -34.53 -10.45
N ALA A 190 17.85 -35.15 -10.61
CA ALA A 190 17.98 -36.42 -11.31
C ALA A 190 16.94 -37.33 -10.67
N VAL A 191 15.84 -37.57 -11.36
CA VAL A 191 14.73 -38.35 -10.81
C VAL A 191 15.36 -39.72 -10.60
N PRO A 192 15.63 -40.16 -9.35
CA PRO A 192 16.14 -41.50 -9.16
C PRO A 192 15.10 -42.41 -9.79
N GLY A 193 15.52 -43.29 -10.71
CA GLY A 193 14.66 -44.09 -11.59
C GLY A 193 13.70 -45.00 -10.82
N GLY A 194 12.69 -44.40 -10.19
CA GLY A 194 11.64 -45.04 -9.45
C GLY A 194 10.64 -45.57 -10.45
N SER A 195 10.62 -46.89 -10.61
CA SER A 195 9.51 -47.59 -11.24
C SER A 195 8.20 -47.14 -10.59
N ILE A 196 7.29 -46.57 -11.37
CA ILE A 196 5.93 -46.30 -10.91
C ILE A 196 5.16 -47.63 -10.99
N VAL A 197 4.61 -48.07 -9.86
CA VAL A 197 3.68 -49.21 -9.82
C VAL A 197 2.27 -48.64 -9.77
N VAL A 198 1.50 -48.88 -10.83
CA VAL A 198 0.06 -48.57 -10.87
C VAL A 198 -0.67 -49.89 -11.03
N ASN A 199 -1.59 -50.20 -10.11
CA ASN A 199 -2.38 -51.45 -10.10
C ASN A 199 -1.55 -52.75 -10.17
N GLY A 200 -0.42 -52.81 -9.46
CA GLY A 200 0.42 -54.02 -9.40
C GLY A 200 1.25 -54.32 -10.65
N GLN A 201 1.16 -53.48 -11.69
CA GLN A 201 2.00 -53.61 -12.88
C GLN A 201 3.14 -52.58 -12.84
N ARG A 202 4.38 -53.04 -12.99
CA ARG A 202 5.57 -52.19 -13.12
C ARG A 202 5.70 -51.75 -14.57
N TRP A 203 5.73 -50.43 -14.79
CA TRP A 203 5.99 -49.86 -16.09
C TRP A 203 7.42 -49.32 -16.13
N CYS A 204 8.26 -49.89 -16.99
CA CYS A 204 9.57 -49.33 -17.31
C CYS A 204 9.38 -48.23 -18.36
N ARG A 205 9.89 -47.01 -18.11
CA ARG A 205 10.00 -45.98 -19.13
C ARG A 205 11.13 -46.39 -20.09
N CYS A 206 10.77 -46.77 -21.33
CA CYS A 206 11.71 -46.86 -22.44
C CYS A 206 12.07 -45.45 -22.94
#